data_AF-A0AAX3BC18-F1
#
_entry.id   AF-A0AAX3BC18-F1
#
_cell.length_a   1.000
_cell.length_b   1.000
_cell.length_c   1.000
_cell.angle_alpha   90.00
_cell.angle_beta   90.00
_cell.angle_gamma   90.00
#
_symmetry.space_group_name_H-M   'P 1'
#
loop_
_entity.id
_entity.type
_entity.pdbx_description
1 polymer ?
#
loop_
_entity_poly.entity_id
_entity_poly.type
_entity_poly.pdbx_seq_one_letter_code
_entity_poly.pdbx_strand_id
1 'polypeptide(L)'
;MQKFSNKFIFLMAQMTFSLSFAQIFQNNEPITLTAERSVFQWEIQKLLLEGKAKRIPTIQQGASILKADTIVYEEQKKTGYAFGNVSFVDNKRGAKLLAGEGTYDTRTKEVVATKNPRLYLTGDGVEASGGVIRFFPEKNNLFFYNNVKIKGKNYLLTGEQAQLYQSSSRLSVQGNARLEQEDTTISSRLMQIAYANGKISSYTATEEVKVSDKKQGYVITGGRLDYYELLGYTRVTKDPRIHFTNENGEAEVSCLVLDMYQKEDRANLLGNVQITKGNQRVTARWGQYYIKQKRIVLTGNPVLEDGNSRFEATVMVFDVNKQELILEGRGKGRLQGQ
;
A
#
# COMPACT_ATOMS: atom_id res chain seq x y z
N MET A 1 14.76 -4.95 15.46
CA MET A 1 14.34 -3.63 15.98
C MET A 1 13.34 -3.86 17.11
N GLN A 2 13.57 -3.28 18.28
CA GLN A 2 12.90 -3.64 19.54
C GLN A 2 11.97 -2.51 20.02
N LYS A 3 10.74 -2.91 20.38
CA LYS A 3 9.73 -2.33 21.27
C LYS A 3 9.34 -0.85 21.09
N PHE A 4 8.13 -0.66 20.56
CA PHE A 4 7.36 0.56 20.79
C PHE A 4 6.30 0.34 21.88
N SER A 5 6.25 1.35 22.75
CA SER A 5 5.41 1.57 23.92
C SER A 5 3.95 1.14 23.77
N ASN A 6 3.50 0.33 24.73
CA ASN A 6 2.12 -0.05 24.98
C ASN A 6 1.36 1.14 25.58
N LYS A 7 0.44 1.74 24.80
CA LYS A 7 -0.82 2.38 25.21
C LYS A 7 -1.37 3.17 24.02
N PHE A 8 -2.06 2.51 23.10
CA PHE A 8 -2.93 3.14 22.10
C PHE A 8 -3.93 2.08 21.63
N ILE A 9 -4.85 1.73 22.54
CA ILE A 9 -5.94 0.76 22.34
C ILE A 9 -7.21 1.56 22.04
N PHE A 10 -8.12 0.95 21.27
CA PHE A 10 -9.49 1.34 20.98
C PHE A 10 -9.67 2.37 19.87
N LEU A 11 -9.85 1.92 18.61
CA LEU A 11 -10.99 2.35 17.77
C LEU A 11 -11.10 1.75 16.36
N MET A 12 -10.34 0.72 15.95
CA MET A 12 -10.48 0.20 14.56
C MET A 12 -11.55 -0.89 14.39
N ALA A 13 -12.23 -1.33 15.46
CA ALA A 13 -13.24 -2.40 15.43
C ALA A 13 -14.68 -1.96 15.83
N GLN A 14 -14.93 -0.66 16.00
CA GLN A 14 -16.25 -0.13 16.38
C GLN A 14 -16.69 1.11 15.59
N MET A 15 -15.89 1.60 14.64
CA MET A 15 -16.33 2.71 13.79
C MET A 15 -17.07 2.18 12.58
N THR A 16 -18.39 2.07 12.72
CA THR A 16 -19.31 2.25 11.59
C THR A 16 -19.06 3.65 11.02
N PHE A 17 -18.10 3.75 10.10
CA PHE A 17 -17.89 4.93 9.31
C PHE A 17 -19.10 5.09 8.37
N SER A 18 -20.04 5.92 8.75
CA SER A 18 -20.96 6.54 7.79
C SER A 18 -20.48 7.96 7.56
N LEU A 19 -19.23 8.14 7.09
CA LEU A 19 -18.89 9.39 6.40
C LEU A 19 -20.10 9.65 5.51
N SER A 20 -20.82 10.75 5.70
CA SER A 20 -22.08 10.90 5.01
C SER A 20 -22.39 12.38 4.92
N PHE A 21 -22.23 12.92 3.72
CA PHE A 21 -23.09 14.02 3.30
C PHE A 21 -24.58 13.62 3.47
N ALA A 22 -24.89 12.32 3.48
CA ALA A 22 -26.20 11.80 3.80
C ALA A 22 -26.64 11.99 5.26
N GLN A 23 -25.74 12.04 6.26
CA GLN A 23 -26.16 12.40 7.62
C GLN A 23 -26.77 13.79 7.64
N ILE A 24 -26.22 14.75 6.86
CA ILE A 24 -26.81 16.10 6.62
C ILE A 24 -28.30 16.01 6.29
N PHE A 25 -28.76 14.91 5.70
CA PHE A 25 -30.15 14.70 5.29
C PHE A 25 -30.82 13.46 5.93
N GLN A 26 -30.20 12.79 6.90
CA GLN A 26 -30.70 11.56 7.54
C GLN A 26 -30.62 11.56 9.07
N ASN A 27 -29.93 12.53 9.69
CA ASN A 27 -30.02 12.77 11.13
C ASN A 27 -31.23 13.65 11.45
N ASN A 28 -31.97 13.36 12.52
CA ASN A 28 -32.99 14.26 13.10
C ASN A 28 -32.39 15.57 13.66
N GLU A 29 -31.09 15.80 13.46
CA GLU A 29 -30.42 17.03 13.85
C GLU A 29 -30.73 18.12 12.81
N PRO A 30 -31.04 19.34 13.26
CA PRO A 30 -31.34 20.44 12.36
C PRO A 30 -30.14 20.76 11.48
N ILE A 31 -30.42 21.05 10.20
CA ILE A 31 -29.43 21.60 9.28
C ILE A 31 -29.39 23.11 9.51
N THR A 32 -28.21 23.64 9.82
CA THR A 32 -27.98 25.08 9.94
C THR A 32 -27.28 25.57 8.68
N LEU A 33 -27.86 26.59 8.05
CA LEU A 33 -27.31 27.26 6.87
C LEU A 33 -26.89 28.68 7.23
N THR A 34 -25.65 29.04 6.94
CA THR A 34 -25.12 30.38 7.16
C THR A 34 -24.43 30.87 5.90
N ALA A 35 -24.84 32.01 5.36
CA ALA A 35 -24.23 32.64 4.20
C ALA A 35 -24.38 34.16 4.27
N GLU A 36 -23.63 34.89 3.45
CA GLU A 36 -23.83 36.33 3.28
C GLU A 36 -25.14 36.60 2.53
N ARG A 37 -25.38 35.82 1.47
CA ARG A 37 -26.58 35.87 0.65
C ARG A 37 -27.15 34.46 0.49
N SER A 38 -28.46 34.34 0.72
CA SER A 38 -29.22 33.13 0.49
C SER A 38 -30.39 33.45 -0.44
N VAL A 39 -30.51 32.74 -1.55
CA VAL A 39 -31.58 32.92 -2.53
C VAL A 39 -32.29 31.58 -2.74
N PHE A 40 -33.61 31.56 -2.59
CA PHE A 40 -34.43 30.42 -2.95
C PHE A 40 -35.33 30.78 -4.13
N GLN A 41 -35.18 30.05 -5.23
CA GLN A 41 -35.98 30.22 -6.44
C GLN A 41 -37.09 29.16 -6.45
N TRP A 42 -38.30 29.56 -6.04
CA TRP A 42 -39.43 28.66 -5.84
C TRP A 42 -39.84 27.89 -7.10
N GLU A 43 -39.86 28.55 -8.26
CA GLU A 43 -40.31 27.98 -9.53
C GLU A 43 -39.45 26.78 -9.98
N ILE A 44 -38.15 26.84 -9.73
CA ILE A 44 -37.19 25.81 -10.12
C ILE A 44 -36.62 25.03 -8.92
N GLN A 45 -37.16 25.29 -7.72
CA GLN A 45 -36.79 24.67 -6.45
C GLN A 45 -35.27 24.63 -6.23
N LYS A 46 -34.64 25.81 -6.33
CA LYS A 46 -33.19 25.97 -6.26
C LYS A 46 -32.79 26.85 -5.09
N LEU A 47 -31.90 26.34 -4.24
CA LEU A 47 -31.25 27.10 -3.18
C LEU A 47 -29.83 27.49 -3.63
N LEU A 48 -29.50 28.76 -3.47
CA LEU A 48 -28.17 29.32 -3.73
C LEU A 48 -27.67 30.02 -2.46
N LEU A 49 -26.48 29.64 -2.01
CA LEU A 49 -25.75 30.26 -0.91
C LEU A 49 -24.45 30.86 -1.46
N GLU A 50 -24.27 32.16 -1.26
CA GLU A 50 -23.08 32.89 -1.69
C GLU A 50 -22.49 33.66 -0.52
N GLY A 51 -21.17 33.84 -0.53
CA GLY A 51 -20.55 34.80 0.37
C GLY A 51 -19.13 35.16 -0.02
N LYS A 52 -18.68 36.30 0.50
CA LYS A 52 -17.33 36.81 0.30
C LYS A 52 -16.57 36.82 1.63
N ALA A 53 -15.27 36.57 1.55
CA ALA A 53 -14.22 36.78 2.57
C ALA A 53 -14.57 36.51 4.05
N LYS A 54 -15.45 37.31 4.68
CA LYS A 54 -15.82 37.25 6.10
C LYS A 54 -17.03 36.35 6.41
N ARG A 55 -17.87 35.98 5.43
CA ARG A 55 -19.05 35.11 5.65
C ARG A 55 -19.15 34.03 4.58
N ILE A 56 -18.31 33.01 4.72
CA ILE A 56 -18.25 31.85 3.82
C ILE A 56 -19.52 31.00 4.01
N PRO A 57 -20.24 30.65 2.93
CA PRO A 57 -21.33 29.68 2.97
C PRO A 57 -20.96 28.44 3.77
N THR A 58 -21.76 28.15 4.77
CA THR A 58 -21.55 27.05 5.70
C THR A 58 -22.84 26.27 5.84
N ILE A 59 -22.76 24.96 5.59
CA ILE A 59 -23.79 23.99 5.96
C ILE A 59 -23.26 23.19 7.13
N GLN A 60 -23.94 23.26 8.26
CA GLN A 60 -23.61 22.48 9.44
C GLN A 60 -24.75 21.55 9.77
N GLN A 61 -24.41 20.30 10.06
CA GLN A 61 -25.34 19.36 10.67
C GLN A 61 -24.59 18.42 11.60
N GLY A 62 -24.96 18.43 12.88
CA GLY A 62 -24.23 17.74 13.93
C GLY A 62 -22.76 18.15 13.99
N ALA A 63 -21.88 17.14 13.96
CA ALA A 63 -20.43 17.30 13.95
C ALA A 63 -19.83 17.57 12.54
N SER A 64 -20.66 17.56 11.50
CA SER A 64 -20.25 17.74 10.12
C SER A 64 -20.45 19.17 9.65
N ILE A 65 -19.43 19.74 8.99
CA ILE A 65 -19.39 21.12 8.54
C ILE A 65 -18.87 21.15 7.10
N LEU A 66 -19.69 21.66 6.17
CA LEU A 66 -19.30 21.97 4.80
C LEU A 66 -19.14 23.48 4.65
N LYS A 67 -18.04 23.92 4.03
CA LYS A 67 -17.79 25.29 3.61
C LYS A 67 -17.37 25.33 2.16
N ALA A 68 -17.79 26.37 1.42
CA ALA A 68 -17.36 26.66 0.05
C ALA A 68 -17.67 28.12 -0.29
N ASP A 69 -17.11 28.64 -1.38
CA ASP A 69 -17.39 30.01 -1.85
C ASP A 69 -18.84 30.14 -2.36
N THR A 70 -19.33 29.10 -3.03
CA THR A 70 -20.72 28.98 -3.48
C THR A 70 -21.26 27.59 -3.18
N ILE A 71 -22.48 27.50 -2.66
CA ILE A 71 -23.21 26.24 -2.50
C ILE A 71 -24.55 26.35 -3.20
N VAL A 72 -24.87 25.35 -4.02
CA VAL A 72 -26.12 25.27 -4.78
C VAL A 72 -26.80 23.95 -4.45
N TYR A 73 -28.11 23.97 -4.22
CA TYR A 73 -28.91 22.75 -4.14
C TYR A 73 -30.07 22.84 -5.12
N GLU A 74 -30.16 21.85 -6.01
CA GLU A 74 -31.22 21.73 -7.00
C GLU A 74 -32.12 20.55 -6.62
N GLU A 75 -33.30 20.85 -6.08
CA GLU A 75 -34.24 19.86 -5.53
C GLU A 75 -34.78 18.92 -6.62
N GLN A 76 -35.08 19.43 -7.82
CA GLN A 76 -35.54 18.63 -8.95
C GLN A 76 -34.52 17.58 -9.38
N LYS A 77 -33.23 17.94 -9.37
CA LYS A 77 -32.12 17.02 -9.66
C LYS A 77 -31.67 16.23 -8.44
N LYS A 78 -32.17 16.56 -7.26
CA LYS A 78 -31.78 15.93 -6.00
C LYS A 78 -30.26 16.00 -5.78
N THR A 79 -29.63 17.09 -6.23
CA THR A 79 -28.16 17.24 -6.24
C THR A 79 -27.73 18.56 -5.60
N GLY A 80 -26.74 18.47 -4.70
CA GLY A 80 -26.00 19.60 -4.16
C GLY A 80 -24.65 19.78 -4.84
N TYR A 81 -24.23 21.03 -4.98
CA TYR A 81 -22.98 21.45 -5.57
C TYR A 81 -22.27 22.43 -4.64
N ALA A 82 -20.95 22.30 -4.52
CA ALA A 82 -20.09 23.20 -3.78
C ALA A 82 -18.93 23.62 -4.70
N PHE A 83 -18.69 24.92 -4.81
CA PHE A 83 -17.67 25.49 -5.70
C PHE A 83 -16.77 26.44 -4.94
N GLY A 84 -15.47 26.35 -5.21
CA GLY A 84 -14.44 27.21 -4.64
C GLY A 84 -14.14 26.90 -3.17
N ASN A 85 -12.87 26.69 -2.85
CA ASN A 85 -12.37 26.46 -1.49
C ASN A 85 -13.22 25.46 -0.66
N VAL A 86 -13.66 24.37 -1.30
CA VAL A 86 -14.53 23.39 -0.67
C VAL A 86 -13.80 22.72 0.47
N SER A 87 -14.38 22.78 1.66
CA SER A 87 -13.87 22.15 2.87
C SER A 87 -15.02 21.46 3.60
N PHE A 88 -14.98 20.13 3.65
CA PHE A 88 -15.86 19.32 4.48
C PHE A 88 -15.07 18.78 5.68
N VAL A 89 -15.60 18.94 6.89
CA VAL A 89 -15.00 18.45 8.13
C VAL A 89 -16.02 17.64 8.89
N ASP A 90 -15.66 16.42 9.29
CA ASP A 90 -16.41 15.59 10.23
C ASP A 90 -15.60 15.47 11.53
N ASN A 91 -15.98 16.28 12.53
CA ASN A 91 -15.27 16.34 13.82
C ASN A 91 -15.46 15.07 14.65
N LYS A 92 -16.56 14.33 14.44
CA LYS A 92 -16.81 13.08 15.18
C LYS A 92 -15.83 11.99 14.74
N ARG A 93 -15.41 12.03 13.48
CA ARG A 93 -14.55 10.99 12.87
C ARG A 93 -13.12 11.43 12.62
N GLY A 94 -12.80 12.70 12.84
CA GLY A 94 -11.47 13.23 12.53
C GLY A 94 -11.17 13.15 11.04
N ALA A 95 -12.13 13.50 10.18
CA ALA A 95 -11.94 13.50 8.74
C ALA A 95 -12.11 14.91 8.17
N LYS A 96 -11.24 15.28 7.23
CA LYS A 96 -11.32 16.56 6.52
C LYS A 96 -11.06 16.36 5.03
N LEU A 97 -12.01 16.76 4.19
CA LEU A 97 -11.90 16.74 2.74
C LEU A 97 -11.77 18.18 2.22
N LEU A 98 -10.74 18.43 1.44
CA LEU A 98 -10.52 19.69 0.72
C LEU A 98 -10.63 19.45 -0.78
N ALA A 99 -11.24 20.38 -1.52
CA ALA A 99 -11.39 20.29 -2.97
C ALA A 99 -11.66 21.68 -3.58
N GLY A 100 -11.52 21.81 -4.90
CA GLY A 100 -12.03 22.99 -5.60
C GLY A 100 -13.53 22.89 -5.91
N GLU A 101 -14.03 21.67 -6.11
CA GLU A 101 -15.44 21.40 -6.40
C GLU A 101 -15.91 20.12 -5.69
N GLY A 102 -17.17 20.11 -5.29
CA GLY A 102 -17.84 18.97 -4.67
C GLY A 102 -19.27 18.83 -5.17
N THR A 103 -19.72 17.60 -5.37
CA THR A 103 -21.13 17.28 -5.68
C THR A 103 -21.65 16.21 -4.73
N TYR A 104 -22.94 16.26 -4.46
CA TYR A 104 -23.62 15.27 -3.64
C TYR A 104 -24.99 14.94 -4.25
N ASP A 105 -25.17 13.70 -4.70
CA ASP A 105 -26.46 13.20 -5.19
C ASP A 105 -27.23 12.58 -4.01
N THR A 106 -28.38 13.17 -3.66
CA THR A 106 -29.19 12.73 -2.51
C THR A 106 -29.94 11.43 -2.76
N ARG A 107 -30.06 10.97 -4.02
CA ARG A 107 -30.69 9.69 -4.39
C ARG A 107 -29.70 8.54 -4.22
N THR A 108 -28.49 8.70 -4.76
CA THR A 108 -27.44 7.66 -4.68
C THR A 108 -26.59 7.77 -3.43
N LYS A 109 -26.69 8.91 -2.73
CA LYS A 109 -25.83 9.35 -1.63
C LYS A 109 -24.36 9.54 -2.04
N GLU A 110 -24.04 9.52 -3.33
CA GLU A 110 -22.67 9.65 -3.82
C GLU A 110 -22.15 11.07 -3.59
N VAL A 111 -20.94 11.17 -3.07
CA VAL A 111 -20.15 12.40 -3.00
C VAL A 111 -19.02 12.30 -4.00
N VAL A 112 -18.84 13.33 -4.84
CA VAL A 112 -17.72 13.43 -5.76
C VAL A 112 -16.98 14.74 -5.51
N ALA A 113 -15.68 14.66 -5.23
CA ALA A 113 -14.80 15.81 -5.06
C ALA A 113 -13.73 15.84 -6.16
N THR A 114 -13.51 17.02 -6.74
CA THR A 114 -12.60 17.22 -7.88
C THR A 114 -11.76 18.50 -7.68
N LYS A 115 -10.92 18.84 -8.66
CA LYS A 115 -10.01 20.00 -8.63
C LYS A 115 -9.07 19.97 -7.42
N ASN A 116 -8.10 19.05 -7.48
CA ASN A 116 -7.11 18.79 -6.42
C ASN A 116 -7.70 18.31 -5.09
N PRO A 117 -8.59 17.29 -5.09
CA PRO A 117 -9.19 16.80 -3.86
C PRO A 117 -8.16 16.12 -2.94
N ARG A 118 -8.24 16.42 -1.65
CA ARG A 118 -7.38 15.85 -0.59
C ARG A 118 -8.21 15.47 0.62
N LEU A 119 -8.03 14.25 1.10
CA LEU A 119 -8.63 13.73 2.32
C LEU A 119 -7.56 13.60 3.40
N TYR A 120 -7.84 14.17 4.56
CA TYR A 120 -7.04 14.05 5.77
C TYR A 120 -7.82 13.24 6.79
N LEU A 121 -7.19 12.20 7.33
CA LEU A 121 -7.69 11.42 8.46
C LEU A 121 -6.83 11.78 9.67
N THR A 122 -7.30 12.72 10.49
CA THR A 122 -6.52 13.36 11.56
C THR A 122 -6.20 12.41 12.70
N GLY A 123 -7.03 11.39 12.95
CA GLY A 123 -6.75 10.34 13.94
C GLY A 123 -5.54 9.46 13.57
N ASP A 124 -5.32 9.23 12.27
CA ASP A 124 -4.31 8.29 11.77
C ASP A 124 -3.09 8.98 11.15
N GLY A 125 -3.14 10.31 10.98
CA GLY A 125 -2.10 11.08 10.30
C GLY A 125 -1.94 10.69 8.82
N VAL A 126 -3.03 10.23 8.19
CA VAL A 126 -3.05 9.81 6.78
C VAL A 126 -3.57 10.96 5.91
N GLU A 127 -2.85 11.24 4.83
CA GLU A 127 -3.28 12.14 3.75
C GLU A 127 -3.44 11.33 2.47
N ALA A 128 -4.61 11.40 1.84
CA ALA A 128 -4.92 10.72 0.59
C ALA A 128 -5.40 11.73 -0.46
N SER A 129 -4.94 11.56 -1.70
CA SER A 129 -5.26 12.46 -2.81
C SER A 129 -5.35 11.70 -4.12
N GLY A 130 -5.99 12.34 -5.10
CA GLY A 130 -6.12 11.90 -6.49
C GLY A 130 -6.74 13.02 -7.32
N GLY A 131 -6.98 12.80 -8.60
CA GLY A 131 -7.73 13.75 -9.45
C GLY A 131 -9.22 13.80 -9.09
N VAL A 132 -9.78 12.66 -8.66
CA VAL A 132 -11.17 12.54 -8.22
C VAL A 132 -11.25 11.67 -6.98
N ILE A 133 -12.01 12.11 -5.98
CA ILE A 133 -12.42 11.29 -4.83
C ILE A 133 -13.92 11.05 -4.94
N ARG A 134 -14.32 9.77 -4.95
CA ARG A 134 -15.73 9.38 -4.86
C ARG A 134 -15.98 8.65 -3.58
N PHE A 135 -17.08 8.95 -2.94
CA PHE A 135 -17.39 8.40 -1.65
C PHE A 135 -18.87 8.03 -1.55
N PHE A 136 -19.14 6.81 -1.08
CA PHE A 136 -20.48 6.24 -0.95
C PHE A 136 -20.76 5.97 0.54
N PRO A 137 -21.43 6.92 1.23
CA PRO A 137 -21.77 6.85 2.64
C PRO A 137 -22.35 5.54 3.14
N GLU A 138 -23.43 5.09 2.49
CA GLU A 138 -24.20 3.94 2.94
C GLU A 138 -23.47 2.62 2.68
N LYS A 139 -22.61 2.59 1.65
CA LYS A 139 -21.79 1.42 1.29
C LYS A 139 -20.45 1.41 2.00
N ASN A 140 -20.10 2.49 2.70
CA ASN A 140 -18.84 2.68 3.38
C ASN A 140 -17.61 2.43 2.47
N ASN A 141 -17.70 2.89 1.22
CA ASN A 141 -16.68 2.72 0.19
C ASN A 141 -16.13 4.08 -0.25
N LEU A 142 -14.81 4.16 -0.36
CA LEU A 142 -14.10 5.35 -0.79
C LEU A 142 -13.18 5.00 -1.95
N PHE A 143 -13.24 5.80 -3.01
CA PHE A 143 -12.50 5.59 -4.24
C PHE A 143 -11.67 6.83 -4.57
N PHE A 144 -10.45 6.59 -5.04
CA PHE A 144 -9.55 7.60 -5.56
C PHE A 144 -9.20 7.24 -6.99
N TYR A 145 -9.18 8.23 -7.87
CA TYR A 145 -8.86 8.05 -9.29
C TYR A 145 -7.85 9.10 -9.74
N ASN A 146 -7.01 8.70 -10.69
CA ASN A 146 -6.00 9.50 -11.40
C ASN A 146 -4.90 10.03 -10.46
N ASN A 147 -3.68 9.52 -10.60
CA ASN A 147 -2.52 9.91 -9.78
C ASN A 147 -2.79 9.82 -8.27
N VAL A 148 -3.24 8.65 -7.82
CA VAL A 148 -3.52 8.40 -6.41
C VAL A 148 -2.23 8.45 -5.61
N LYS A 149 -2.30 9.16 -4.47
CA LYS A 149 -1.21 9.26 -3.50
C LYS A 149 -1.78 9.19 -2.08
N ILE A 150 -1.38 8.17 -1.33
CA ILE A 150 -1.76 7.94 0.07
C ILE A 150 -0.49 7.95 0.91
N LYS A 151 -0.34 8.96 1.74
CA LYS A 151 0.80 9.17 2.62
C LYS A 151 0.40 8.86 4.05
N GLY A 152 1.05 7.88 4.65
CA GLY A 152 0.98 7.62 6.09
C GLY A 152 2.23 8.14 6.81
N LYS A 153 2.37 7.77 8.09
CA LYS A 153 3.50 8.19 8.92
C LYS A 153 4.86 7.72 8.37
N ASN A 154 4.95 6.45 7.96
CA ASN A 154 6.20 5.81 7.56
C ASN A 154 6.12 5.18 6.15
N TYR A 155 5.07 5.49 5.39
CA TYR A 155 4.90 4.91 4.06
C TYR A 155 4.28 5.89 3.09
N LEU A 156 4.54 5.66 1.80
CA LEU A 156 3.91 6.31 0.68
C LEU A 156 3.38 5.25 -0.29
N LEU A 157 2.10 5.32 -0.61
CA LEU A 157 1.45 4.42 -1.56
C LEU A 157 0.92 5.23 -2.74
N THR A 158 1.24 4.80 -3.96
CA THR A 158 0.80 5.44 -5.19
C THR A 158 0.21 4.45 -6.18
N GLY A 159 -0.64 4.93 -7.09
CA GLY A 159 -1.20 4.17 -8.21
C GLY A 159 -2.17 5.02 -9.02
N GLU A 160 -2.84 4.42 -10.00
CA GLU A 160 -3.87 5.11 -10.81
C GLU A 160 -5.24 5.14 -10.14
N GLN A 161 -5.56 4.08 -9.39
CA GLN A 161 -6.82 3.93 -8.69
C GLN A 161 -6.61 3.33 -7.32
N ALA A 162 -7.42 3.74 -6.36
CA ALA A 162 -7.48 3.08 -5.06
C ALA A 162 -8.90 2.98 -4.55
N GLN A 163 -9.20 1.88 -3.86
CA GLN A 163 -10.47 1.63 -3.22
C GLN A 163 -10.26 1.17 -1.79
N LEU A 164 -10.83 1.91 -0.84
CA LEU A 164 -10.85 1.56 0.57
C LEU A 164 -12.21 0.92 0.91
N TYR A 165 -12.15 -0.34 1.31
CA TYR A 165 -13.25 -1.15 1.83
C TYR A 165 -13.24 -1.09 3.35
N GLN A 166 -13.93 -0.10 3.91
CA GLN A 166 -13.80 0.21 5.33
C GLN A 166 -14.36 -0.91 6.24
N SER A 167 -15.44 -1.59 5.81
CA SER A 167 -16.03 -2.72 6.55
C SER A 167 -15.06 -3.89 6.78
N SER A 168 -14.05 -4.04 5.91
CA SER A 168 -13.05 -5.11 6.01
C SER A 168 -11.64 -4.59 6.30
N SER A 169 -11.48 -3.28 6.49
CA SER A 169 -10.17 -2.63 6.67
C SER A 169 -9.18 -3.03 5.57
N ARG A 170 -9.63 -3.01 4.31
CA ARG A 170 -8.83 -3.36 3.13
C ARG A 170 -8.71 -2.20 2.16
N LEU A 171 -7.53 -2.04 1.59
CA LEU A 171 -7.24 -1.10 0.53
C LEU A 171 -6.76 -1.85 -0.70
N SER A 172 -7.38 -1.60 -1.85
CA SER A 172 -6.86 -2.03 -3.15
C SER A 172 -6.26 -0.83 -3.86
N VAL A 173 -5.07 -0.99 -4.44
CA VAL A 173 -4.43 0.01 -5.30
C VAL A 173 -4.05 -0.64 -6.62
N GLN A 174 -4.39 0.02 -7.73
CA GLN A 174 -4.28 -0.51 -9.08
C GLN A 174 -3.65 0.50 -10.03
N GLY A 175 -3.00 -0.02 -11.07
CA GLY A 175 -2.30 0.77 -12.08
C GLY A 175 -1.00 1.31 -11.52
N ASN A 176 0.11 0.61 -11.77
CA ASN A 176 1.44 0.96 -11.27
C ASN A 176 1.47 1.16 -9.75
N ALA A 177 0.82 0.26 -9.01
CA ALA A 177 0.77 0.29 -7.57
C ALA A 177 2.19 0.23 -6.99
N ARG A 178 2.53 1.19 -6.14
CA ARG A 178 3.87 1.32 -5.55
C ARG A 178 3.79 1.73 -4.09
N LEU A 179 4.40 0.93 -3.22
CA LEU A 179 4.55 1.16 -1.79
C LEU A 179 6.01 1.45 -1.47
N GLU A 180 6.28 2.60 -0.89
CA GLU A 180 7.59 2.99 -0.38
C GLU A 180 7.55 3.03 1.14
N GLN A 181 8.50 2.37 1.78
CA GLN A 181 8.66 2.33 3.22
C GLN A 181 10.15 2.24 3.57
N GLU A 182 10.68 3.27 4.23
CA GLU A 182 12.11 3.39 4.57
C GLU A 182 13.00 3.16 3.32
N ASP A 183 13.88 2.15 3.36
CA ASP A 183 14.79 1.78 2.27
C ASP A 183 14.20 0.80 1.27
N THR A 184 12.93 0.41 1.47
CA THR A 184 12.24 -0.59 0.66
C THR A 184 11.21 0.06 -0.25
N THR A 185 11.18 -0.39 -1.51
CA THR A 185 10.17 -0.06 -2.49
C THR A 185 9.58 -1.34 -3.04
N ILE A 186 8.25 -1.42 -3.10
CA ILE A 186 7.51 -2.53 -3.69
C ILE A 186 6.64 -1.96 -4.80
N SER A 187 6.75 -2.49 -6.02
CA SER A 187 5.88 -2.12 -7.14
C SER A 187 5.22 -3.34 -7.75
N SER A 188 4.02 -3.16 -8.31
CA SER A 188 3.20 -4.19 -8.98
C SER A 188 2.06 -3.54 -9.77
N ARG A 189 1.28 -4.30 -10.55
CA ARG A 189 0.04 -3.76 -11.16
C ARG A 189 -1.09 -3.60 -10.16
N LEU A 190 -1.20 -4.52 -9.21
CA LEU A 190 -2.24 -4.55 -8.19
C LEU A 190 -1.63 -4.87 -6.83
N MET A 191 -2.02 -4.07 -5.83
CA MET A 191 -1.73 -4.31 -4.43
C MET A 191 -3.02 -4.35 -3.61
N GLN A 192 -3.16 -5.37 -2.77
CA GLN A 192 -4.23 -5.49 -1.78
C GLN A 192 -3.61 -5.45 -0.40
N ILE A 193 -4.01 -4.49 0.42
CA ILE A 193 -3.45 -4.22 1.74
C ILE A 193 -4.55 -4.44 2.77
N ALA A 194 -4.27 -5.21 3.81
CA ALA A 194 -5.13 -5.33 4.97
C ALA A 194 -4.50 -4.59 6.14
N TYR A 195 -5.37 -3.94 6.93
CA TYR A 195 -4.97 -3.25 8.15
C TYR A 195 -5.52 -3.95 9.38
N ALA A 196 -4.71 -4.01 10.44
CA ALA A 196 -5.14 -4.36 11.77
C ALA A 196 -4.61 -3.31 12.76
N ASN A 197 -5.49 -2.79 13.61
CA ASN A 197 -5.13 -1.77 14.61
C ASN A 197 -4.40 -0.55 14.00
N GLY A 198 -4.85 -0.08 12.84
CA GLY A 198 -4.28 1.11 12.17
C GLY A 198 -2.93 0.89 11.50
N LYS A 199 -2.43 -0.36 11.46
CA LYS A 199 -1.17 -0.72 10.81
C LYS A 199 -1.41 -1.72 9.72
N ILE A 200 -0.53 -1.75 8.72
CA ILE A 200 -0.52 -2.79 7.70
C ILE A 200 -0.28 -4.13 8.41
N SER A 201 -1.24 -5.06 8.29
CA SER A 201 -1.12 -6.41 8.84
C SER A 201 -0.61 -7.41 7.81
N SER A 202 -0.98 -7.20 6.56
CA SER A 202 -0.58 -8.03 5.43
C SER A 202 -0.81 -7.28 4.13
N TYR A 203 -0.08 -7.67 3.08
CA TYR A 203 -0.42 -7.26 1.73
C TYR A 203 -0.08 -8.34 0.72
N THR A 204 -0.81 -8.31 -0.38
CA THR A 204 -0.56 -9.12 -1.57
C THR A 204 -0.28 -8.16 -2.72
N ALA A 205 0.85 -8.34 -3.40
CA ALA A 205 1.19 -7.66 -4.64
C ALA A 205 1.16 -8.69 -5.79
N THR A 206 0.56 -8.34 -6.93
CA THR A 206 0.42 -9.24 -8.08
C THR A 206 0.73 -8.53 -9.38
N GLU A 207 1.30 -9.30 -10.31
CA GLU A 207 1.71 -8.90 -11.66
C GLU A 207 2.86 -7.89 -11.64
N GLU A 208 3.96 -8.24 -12.32
CA GLU A 208 5.16 -7.40 -12.40
C GLU A 208 5.69 -6.97 -11.03
N VAL A 209 5.70 -7.90 -10.06
CA VAL A 209 6.16 -7.59 -8.71
C VAL A 209 7.65 -7.33 -8.75
N LYS A 210 8.05 -6.18 -8.18
CA LYS A 210 9.44 -5.81 -7.96
C LYS A 210 9.60 -5.25 -6.56
N VAL A 211 10.50 -5.83 -5.78
CA VAL A 211 10.92 -5.33 -4.47
C VAL A 211 12.34 -4.84 -4.59
N SER A 212 12.62 -3.60 -4.21
CA SER A 212 13.97 -3.05 -4.14
C SER A 212 14.27 -2.69 -2.70
N ASP A 213 15.36 -3.26 -2.17
CA ASP A 213 15.90 -2.93 -0.85
C ASP A 213 17.25 -2.25 -1.07
N LYS A 214 17.27 -0.93 -0.92
CA LYS A 214 18.47 -0.12 -1.18
C LYS A 214 19.56 -0.37 -0.14
N LYS A 215 19.16 -0.65 1.10
CA LYS A 215 20.08 -0.86 2.21
C LYS A 215 20.84 -2.18 2.07
N GLN A 216 20.14 -3.22 1.61
CA GLN A 216 20.73 -4.55 1.41
C GLN A 216 21.29 -4.75 -0.01
N GLY A 217 21.02 -3.82 -0.93
CA GLY A 217 21.54 -3.86 -2.30
C GLY A 217 21.00 -5.03 -3.11
N TYR A 218 19.67 -5.25 -3.08
CA TYR A 218 19.05 -6.27 -3.93
C TYR A 218 17.71 -5.82 -4.52
N VAL A 219 17.35 -6.50 -5.61
CA VAL A 219 16.05 -6.41 -6.26
C VAL A 219 15.47 -7.81 -6.38
N ILE A 220 14.26 -8.03 -5.86
CA ILE A 220 13.49 -9.26 -6.05
C ILE A 220 12.43 -9.01 -7.11
N THR A 221 12.27 -9.90 -8.07
CA THR A 221 11.14 -9.91 -9.01
C THR A 221 10.32 -11.19 -8.90
N GLY A 222 9.07 -11.14 -9.34
CA GLY A 222 8.17 -12.30 -9.42
C GLY A 222 6.77 -11.90 -9.88
N GLY A 223 5.87 -12.86 -10.01
CA GLY A 223 4.48 -12.59 -10.40
C GLY A 223 3.53 -12.38 -9.22
N ARG A 224 3.91 -12.78 -8.00
CA ARG A 224 3.13 -12.57 -6.77
C ARG A 224 4.02 -12.49 -5.55
N LEU A 225 3.70 -11.57 -4.64
CA LEU A 225 4.27 -11.47 -3.30
C LEU A 225 3.15 -11.42 -2.27
N ASP A 226 3.27 -12.23 -1.22
CA ASP A 226 2.42 -12.19 -0.04
C ASP A 226 3.27 -11.84 1.18
N TYR A 227 2.81 -10.88 1.98
CA TYR A 227 3.45 -10.44 3.21
C TYR A 227 2.51 -10.54 4.41
N TYR A 228 3.03 -11.01 5.54
CA TYR A 228 2.32 -11.11 6.81
C TYR A 228 3.16 -10.55 7.95
N GLU A 229 2.80 -9.35 8.42
CA GLU A 229 3.53 -8.60 9.46
C GLU A 229 3.66 -9.39 10.76
N LEU A 230 2.56 -9.99 11.24
CA LEU A 230 2.55 -10.73 12.50
C LEU A 230 3.55 -11.90 12.50
N LEU A 231 3.75 -12.53 11.33
CA LEU A 231 4.68 -13.63 11.16
C LEU A 231 6.10 -13.13 10.82
N GLY A 232 6.25 -11.90 10.32
CA GLY A 232 7.48 -11.43 9.69
C GLY A 232 7.84 -12.28 8.47
N TYR A 233 6.83 -12.66 7.69
CA TYR A 233 6.93 -13.66 6.64
C TYR A 233 6.56 -13.05 5.28
N THR A 234 7.44 -13.25 4.31
CA THR A 234 7.22 -12.89 2.90
C THR A 234 7.34 -14.14 2.04
N ARG A 235 6.44 -14.32 1.10
CA ARG A 235 6.52 -15.34 0.05
C ARG A 235 6.46 -14.69 -1.32
N VAL A 236 7.41 -15.01 -2.19
CA VAL A 236 7.41 -14.62 -3.60
C VAL A 236 7.28 -15.87 -4.45
N THR A 237 6.39 -15.82 -5.44
CA THR A 237 6.07 -16.92 -6.36
C THR A 237 5.93 -16.44 -7.79
N LYS A 238 5.77 -17.38 -8.74
CA LYS A 238 5.68 -17.16 -10.19
C LYS A 238 6.97 -16.55 -10.75
N ASP A 239 7.97 -17.41 -10.91
CA ASP A 239 9.35 -17.08 -11.33
C ASP A 239 10.08 -16.05 -10.44
N PRO A 240 10.25 -16.31 -9.13
CA PRO A 240 11.07 -15.46 -8.27
C PRO A 240 12.52 -15.36 -8.77
N ARG A 241 13.01 -14.13 -8.91
CA ARG A 241 14.42 -13.84 -9.17
C ARG A 241 14.93 -12.81 -8.18
N ILE A 242 16.19 -12.92 -7.79
CA ILE A 242 16.89 -11.94 -6.96
C ILE A 242 18.12 -11.50 -7.73
N HIS A 243 18.27 -10.20 -7.90
CA HIS A 243 19.47 -9.58 -8.45
C HIS A 243 20.14 -8.77 -7.35
N PHE A 244 21.37 -9.15 -6.98
CA PHE A 244 22.16 -8.47 -5.97
C PHE A 244 23.10 -7.46 -6.65
N THR A 245 23.05 -6.22 -6.18
CA THR A 245 23.94 -5.12 -6.58
C THR A 245 24.61 -4.59 -5.33
N ASN A 246 25.61 -5.31 -4.83
CA ASN A 246 26.38 -4.88 -3.65
C ASN A 246 27.87 -4.81 -3.98
N GLU A 247 28.66 -4.33 -3.01
CA GLU A 247 30.11 -4.16 -3.14
C GLU A 247 30.86 -5.46 -3.50
N ASN A 248 30.26 -6.63 -3.27
CA ASN A 248 30.85 -7.94 -3.55
C ASN A 248 30.59 -8.44 -4.99
N GLY A 249 30.05 -7.58 -5.86
CA GLY A 249 29.75 -7.85 -7.26
C GLY A 249 28.29 -8.25 -7.52
N GLU A 250 27.96 -8.41 -8.79
CA GLU A 250 26.62 -8.80 -9.22
C GLU A 250 26.42 -10.31 -9.09
N ALA A 251 25.27 -10.70 -8.54
CA ALA A 251 24.85 -12.09 -8.48
C ALA A 251 23.35 -12.21 -8.76
N GLU A 252 22.95 -13.29 -9.43
CA GLU A 252 21.55 -13.61 -9.67
C GLU A 252 21.17 -14.92 -9.01
N VAL A 253 19.94 -14.95 -8.48
CA VAL A 253 19.35 -16.14 -7.88
C VAL A 253 17.97 -16.34 -8.48
N SER A 254 17.64 -17.57 -8.87
CA SER A 254 16.29 -17.95 -9.28
C SER A 254 15.84 -19.23 -8.59
N CYS A 255 14.54 -19.39 -8.38
CA CYS A 255 13.92 -20.56 -7.77
C CYS A 255 12.42 -20.62 -8.15
N LEU A 256 11.67 -21.62 -7.68
CA LEU A 256 10.21 -21.66 -7.88
C LEU A 256 9.45 -20.87 -6.82
N VAL A 257 9.94 -20.89 -5.57
CA VAL A 257 9.37 -20.16 -4.44
C VAL A 257 10.49 -19.60 -3.56
N LEU A 258 10.38 -18.30 -3.23
CA LEU A 258 11.23 -17.64 -2.26
C LEU A 258 10.42 -17.34 -1.00
N ASP A 259 10.83 -17.90 0.13
CA ASP A 259 10.27 -17.59 1.44
C ASP A 259 11.29 -16.80 2.28
N MET A 260 10.87 -15.70 2.91
CA MET A 260 11.72 -14.89 3.78
C MET A 260 11.08 -14.81 5.18
N TYR A 261 11.90 -15.03 6.19
CA TYR A 261 11.52 -15.04 7.61
C TYR A 261 12.34 -13.97 8.33
N GLN A 262 11.81 -12.76 8.43
CA GLN A 262 12.51 -11.59 8.98
C GLN A 262 12.93 -11.80 10.44
N LYS A 263 12.10 -12.48 11.24
CA LYS A 263 12.39 -12.75 12.65
C LYS A 263 13.54 -13.74 12.86
N GLU A 264 13.78 -14.59 11.86
CA GLU A 264 14.81 -15.63 11.88
C GLU A 264 16.04 -15.22 11.06
N ASP A 265 16.02 -14.06 10.41
CA ASP A 265 17.05 -13.61 9.47
C ASP A 265 17.39 -14.70 8.44
N ARG A 266 16.35 -15.34 7.88
CA ARG A 266 16.47 -16.49 6.97
C ARG A 266 15.69 -16.29 5.68
N ALA A 267 16.27 -16.71 4.57
CA ALA A 267 15.56 -16.91 3.30
C ALA A 267 15.67 -18.36 2.83
N ASN A 268 14.59 -18.91 2.29
CA ASN A 268 14.55 -20.25 1.70
C ASN A 268 14.26 -20.13 0.20
N LEU A 269 15.08 -20.78 -0.60
CA LEU A 269 14.97 -20.93 -2.05
C LEU A 269 14.46 -22.35 -2.31
N LEU A 270 13.23 -22.49 -2.80
CA LEU A 270 12.57 -23.78 -2.93
C LEU A 270 12.36 -24.13 -4.41
N GLY A 271 12.89 -25.28 -4.83
CA GLY A 271 12.72 -25.82 -6.17
C GLY A 271 13.59 -25.12 -7.21
N ASN A 272 14.31 -25.90 -8.01
CA ASN A 272 15.12 -25.45 -9.16
C ASN A 272 15.97 -24.20 -8.85
N VAL A 273 16.71 -24.26 -7.74
CA VAL A 273 17.56 -23.16 -7.31
C VAL A 273 18.73 -23.03 -8.27
N GLN A 274 18.93 -21.83 -8.80
CA GLN A 274 20.09 -21.48 -9.61
C GLN A 274 20.69 -20.18 -9.09
N ILE A 275 22.00 -20.17 -8.92
CA ILE A 275 22.77 -19.02 -8.46
C ILE A 275 23.89 -18.78 -9.48
N THR A 276 24.04 -17.56 -9.97
CA THR A 276 25.10 -17.18 -10.91
C THR A 276 25.85 -15.96 -10.41
N LYS A 277 27.19 -16.00 -10.50
CA LYS A 277 28.08 -14.89 -10.15
C LYS A 277 29.32 -14.94 -11.04
N GLY A 278 29.46 -14.00 -11.97
CA GLY A 278 30.53 -14.07 -12.98
C GLY A 278 30.48 -15.39 -13.76
N ASN A 279 31.57 -16.14 -13.77
CA ASN A 279 31.66 -17.46 -14.42
C ASN A 279 31.19 -18.63 -13.53
N GLN A 280 30.80 -18.35 -12.28
CA GLN A 280 30.33 -19.37 -11.35
C GLN A 280 28.83 -19.58 -11.51
N ARG A 281 28.42 -20.84 -11.58
CA ARG A 281 27.02 -21.26 -11.58
C ARG A 281 26.83 -22.38 -10.58
N VAL A 282 25.84 -22.22 -9.70
CA VAL A 282 25.40 -23.29 -8.79
C VAL A 282 23.97 -23.65 -9.08
N THR A 283 23.69 -24.94 -9.19
CA THR A 283 22.33 -25.47 -9.24
C THR A 283 22.07 -26.36 -8.03
N ALA A 284 20.86 -26.34 -7.52
CA ALA A 284 20.41 -27.19 -6.41
C ALA A 284 18.90 -27.32 -6.46
N ARG A 285 18.32 -28.28 -5.73
CA ARG A 285 16.85 -28.35 -5.63
C ARG A 285 16.30 -27.49 -4.47
N TRP A 286 17.12 -27.18 -3.45
CA TRP A 286 16.77 -26.24 -2.37
C TRP A 286 18.00 -25.47 -1.90
N GLY A 287 17.76 -24.26 -1.41
CA GLY A 287 18.75 -23.41 -0.78
C GLY A 287 18.19 -22.75 0.47
N GLN A 288 19.06 -22.51 1.45
CA GLN A 288 18.77 -21.71 2.63
C GLN A 288 19.87 -20.66 2.77
N TYR A 289 19.50 -19.42 3.01
CA TYR A 289 20.41 -18.34 3.31
C TYR A 289 20.16 -17.81 4.73
N TYR A 290 21.19 -17.90 5.56
CA TYR A 290 21.22 -17.35 6.91
C TYR A 290 21.87 -15.98 6.86
N ILE A 291 21.06 -14.93 6.87
CA ILE A 291 21.45 -13.55 6.53
C ILE A 291 22.52 -13.01 7.49
N LYS A 292 22.34 -13.23 8.80
CA LYS A 292 23.31 -12.81 9.83
C LYS A 292 24.63 -13.58 9.76
N GLN A 293 24.55 -14.89 9.51
CA GLN A 293 25.71 -15.77 9.44
C GLN A 293 26.43 -15.64 8.09
N LYS A 294 25.80 -14.99 7.11
CA LYS A 294 26.28 -14.92 5.72
C LYS A 294 26.60 -16.31 5.17
N ARG A 295 25.73 -17.28 5.48
CA ARG A 295 25.91 -18.70 5.17
C ARG A 295 24.82 -19.18 4.23
N ILE A 296 25.20 -19.81 3.13
CA ILE A 296 24.28 -20.45 2.18
C ILE A 296 24.43 -21.97 2.32
N VAL A 297 23.32 -22.68 2.44
CA VAL A 297 23.28 -24.15 2.47
C VAL A 297 22.43 -24.61 1.30
N LEU A 298 23.02 -25.37 0.39
CA LEU A 298 22.36 -25.92 -0.79
C LEU A 298 22.24 -27.44 -0.64
N THR A 299 21.06 -27.96 -0.94
CA THR A 299 20.75 -29.38 -0.79
C THR A 299 20.01 -29.91 -2.02
N GLY A 300 19.92 -31.25 -2.10
CA GLY A 300 19.29 -31.91 -3.24
C GLY A 300 20.22 -32.06 -4.42
N ASN A 301 21.43 -32.56 -4.15
CA ASN A 301 22.50 -32.80 -5.11
C ASN A 301 22.98 -31.53 -5.82
N PRO A 302 23.46 -30.53 -5.07
CA PRO A 302 23.99 -29.31 -5.67
C PRO A 302 25.18 -29.59 -6.60
N VAL A 303 25.26 -28.79 -7.67
CA VAL A 303 26.35 -28.79 -8.64
C VAL A 303 26.87 -27.37 -8.78
N LEU A 304 28.17 -27.17 -8.54
CA LEU A 304 28.89 -25.93 -8.80
C LEU A 304 29.75 -26.10 -10.05
N GLU A 305 29.58 -25.20 -11.00
CA GLU A 305 30.43 -25.02 -12.17
C GLU A 305 31.20 -23.71 -11.97
N ASP A 306 32.53 -23.78 -12.06
CA ASP A 306 33.42 -22.63 -11.95
C ASP A 306 34.46 -22.69 -13.08
N GLY A 307 34.15 -22.01 -14.19
CA GLY A 307 34.89 -22.16 -15.44
C GLY A 307 34.91 -23.60 -15.93
N ASN A 308 36.09 -24.21 -15.98
CA ASN A 308 36.26 -25.63 -16.39
C ASN A 308 36.18 -26.61 -15.21
N SER A 309 36.02 -26.11 -13.99
CA SER A 309 35.90 -26.95 -12.80
C SER A 309 34.44 -27.26 -12.50
N ARG A 310 34.17 -28.48 -12.04
CA ARG A 310 32.83 -28.91 -11.68
C ARG A 310 32.86 -29.71 -10.39
N PHE A 311 32.02 -29.32 -9.44
CA PHE A 311 31.90 -29.93 -8.13
C PHE A 311 30.46 -30.41 -7.92
N GLU A 312 30.32 -31.59 -7.35
CA GLU A 312 29.05 -32.18 -6.96
C GLU A 312 29.14 -32.62 -5.50
N ALA A 313 28.05 -32.51 -4.75
CA ALA A 313 27.96 -33.01 -3.38
C ALA A 313 26.50 -33.33 -3.03
N THR A 314 26.26 -33.97 -1.88
CA THR A 314 24.90 -34.09 -1.34
C THR A 314 24.44 -32.75 -0.75
N VAL A 315 25.37 -32.04 -0.11
CA VAL A 315 25.18 -30.70 0.46
C VAL A 315 26.39 -29.83 0.12
N MET A 316 26.14 -28.58 -0.24
CA MET A 316 27.17 -27.53 -0.37
C MET A 316 26.88 -26.44 0.64
N VAL A 317 27.89 -26.06 1.41
CA VAL A 317 27.82 -24.94 2.33
C VAL A 317 28.81 -23.87 1.89
N PHE A 318 28.31 -22.67 1.64
CA PHE A 318 29.12 -21.50 1.34
C PHE A 318 29.10 -20.55 2.54
N ASP A 319 30.27 -20.25 3.08
CA ASP A 319 30.47 -19.14 4.00
C ASP A 319 30.91 -17.92 3.20
N VAL A 320 30.03 -16.94 3.04
CA VAL A 320 30.28 -15.76 2.19
C VAL A 320 31.33 -14.84 2.81
N ASN A 321 31.47 -14.83 4.14
CA ASN A 321 32.48 -14.01 4.82
C ASN A 321 33.88 -14.59 4.66
N LYS A 322 34.00 -15.91 4.79
CA LYS A 322 35.30 -16.61 4.69
C LYS A 322 35.68 -16.97 3.26
N GLN A 323 34.74 -16.86 2.32
CA GLN A 323 34.87 -17.36 0.96
C GLN A 323 35.20 -18.87 0.92
N GLU A 324 34.63 -19.63 1.86
CA GLU A 324 34.85 -21.07 2.01
C GLU A 324 33.69 -21.87 1.42
N LEU A 325 34.02 -22.93 0.67
CA LEU A 325 33.09 -23.94 0.20
C LEU A 325 33.36 -25.27 0.90
N ILE A 326 32.34 -25.80 1.56
CA ILE A 326 32.36 -27.13 2.18
C ILE A 326 31.44 -28.06 1.39
N LEU A 327 31.98 -29.21 0.98
CA LEU A 327 31.27 -30.27 0.27
C LEU A 327 31.00 -31.43 1.22
N GLU A 328 29.74 -31.75 1.49
CA GLU A 328 29.35 -32.86 2.39
C GLU A 328 28.63 -33.98 1.63
N GLY A 329 28.84 -35.22 2.08
CA GLY A 329 28.16 -36.41 1.55
C GLY A 329 28.63 -36.80 0.15
N ARG A 330 29.86 -37.32 0.06
CA ARG A 330 30.51 -37.82 -1.19
C ARG A 330 30.78 -36.74 -2.24
N GLY A 331 31.42 -35.65 -1.82
CA GLY A 331 31.89 -34.60 -2.73
C GLY A 331 32.77 -35.19 -3.86
N LYS A 332 32.47 -34.85 -5.11
CA LYS A 332 33.30 -35.16 -6.28
C LYS A 332 33.62 -33.86 -7.01
N GLY A 333 34.88 -33.64 -7.33
CA GLY A 333 35.34 -32.47 -8.06
C GLY A 333 36.21 -32.88 -9.23
N ARG A 334 36.03 -32.25 -10.39
CA ARG A 334 37.01 -32.25 -11.47
C ARG A 334 37.62 -30.86 -11.52
N LEU A 335 38.92 -30.79 -11.25
CA LEU A 335 39.75 -29.61 -11.48
C LEU A 335 40.43 -29.80 -12.83
N GLN A 336 40.30 -28.84 -13.74
CA GLN A 336 41.20 -28.73 -14.88
C GLN A 336 41.98 -27.44 -14.73
N GLY A 337 43.29 -27.58 -14.46
CA GLY A 337 44.23 -26.46 -14.49
C GLY A 337 44.25 -25.83 -15.88
N GLN A 338 44.45 -24.51 -15.90
CA GLN A 338 44.69 -23.76 -17.15
C GLN A 338 45.97 -24.22 -17.84
#